data_AF-A0A938KFX5-F1
#
_entry.id   AF-A0A938KFX5-F1
#
_cell.length_a   1.000
_cell.length_b   1.000
_cell.length_c   1.000
_cell.angle_alpha   90.00
_cell.angle_beta   90.00
_cell.angle_gamma   90.00
#
_symmetry.space_group_name_H-M   'P 1'
#
loop_
_entity.id
_entity.type
_entity.pdbx_description
1 polymer ?
#
loop_
_entity_poly.entity_id
_entity_poly.type
_entity_poly.pdbx_seq_one_letter_code
_entity_poly.pdbx_strand_id
1 'polypeptide(L)'
;MPRLSRGADRLYRSFHLVKPPSTTGSGVTMVGLPRHPEIPPEISADSSAFPASTTKKGLQVQMTDDALALKIGHAALNVNLSGLLSMQQAPGTLVFESQGRRFHFHSAYLKGLDNQVKPLSDAGVTISLILLTYRSGDGALNSVLLHPAYDRACPNHLGAFNSVTAEGAAHLIACMEFLAMRYAIRGTPYGRVSNFIVGNEVNSHWFWSNRGRCSMEDFAEDYLRAVRMTHVAVRKASSTARVYVSLEHHWNIRYPGGEIGQSFPALPFLEYFQKRSR
;
A
#
# COMPACT_ATOMS: atom_id res chain seq x y z
N MET A 1 -8.56 -16.67 19.30
CA MET A 1 -9.36 -15.42 19.23
C MET A 1 -10.12 -15.39 17.90
N PRO A 2 -11.41 -14.99 17.84
CA PRO A 2 -12.15 -14.92 16.58
C PRO A 2 -11.58 -13.83 15.66
N ARG A 3 -11.57 -14.08 14.33
CA ARG A 3 -11.07 -13.16 13.30
C ARG A 3 -11.91 -11.88 13.21
N LEU A 4 -13.23 -12.02 13.10
CA LEU A 4 -14.15 -10.89 13.04
C LEU A 4 -14.65 -10.57 14.45
N SER A 5 -14.62 -9.29 14.83
CA SER A 5 -15.11 -8.83 16.12
C SER A 5 -15.67 -7.42 15.99
N ARG A 6 -16.97 -7.24 16.27
CA ARG A 6 -17.67 -5.95 16.21
C ARG A 6 -17.44 -5.20 14.89
N GLY A 7 -17.55 -5.88 13.75
CA GLY A 7 -17.34 -5.31 12.42
C GLY A 7 -15.88 -5.10 12.00
N ALA A 8 -14.90 -5.36 12.88
CA ALA A 8 -13.48 -5.24 12.55
C ALA A 8 -12.83 -6.60 12.27
N ASP A 9 -12.08 -6.69 11.18
CA ASP A 9 -11.19 -7.80 10.85
C ASP A 9 -9.88 -7.66 11.65
N ARG A 10 -9.60 -8.65 12.51
CA ARG A 10 -8.41 -8.66 13.36
C ARG A 10 -7.13 -8.99 12.60
N LEU A 11 -7.20 -9.35 11.32
CA LEU A 11 -6.00 -9.51 10.47
C LEU A 11 -5.14 -8.25 10.38
N TYR A 12 -5.74 -7.06 10.56
CA TYR A 12 -5.01 -5.78 10.61
C TYR A 12 -4.44 -5.43 11.99
N ARG A 13 -4.59 -6.29 13.00
CA ARG A 13 -4.12 -6.04 14.37
C ARG A 13 -2.76 -6.67 14.59
N SER A 14 -2.03 -6.14 15.56
CA SER A 14 -0.88 -6.79 16.18
C SER A 14 -1.23 -7.18 17.61
N PHE A 15 -0.54 -8.18 18.13
CA PHE A 15 -0.71 -8.71 19.47
C PHE A 15 0.65 -8.77 20.15
N HIS A 16 0.70 -8.42 21.43
CA HIS A 16 1.90 -8.60 22.23
C HIS A 16 1.66 -9.68 23.26
N LEU A 17 2.68 -10.52 23.46
CA LEU A 17 2.73 -11.39 24.62
C LEU A 17 3.05 -10.52 25.83
N VAL A 18 2.33 -10.73 26.93
CA VAL A 18 2.52 -9.95 28.15
C VAL A 18 2.69 -10.90 29.34
N LYS A 19 3.64 -10.59 30.21
CA LYS A 19 3.80 -11.29 31.48
C LYS A 19 2.85 -10.65 32.50
N PRO A 20 1.97 -11.43 33.15
CA PRO A 20 1.08 -10.89 34.17
C PRO A 20 1.89 -10.21 35.28
N PRO A 21 1.30 -9.23 35.99
CA PRO A 21 2.00 -8.53 37.05
C PRO A 21 2.46 -9.51 38.14
N SER A 22 3.62 -9.27 38.75
CA SER A 22 3.95 -9.93 40.03
C SER A 22 2.95 -9.49 41.10
N THR A 23 2.75 -10.28 42.14
CA THR A 23 1.80 -10.06 43.26
C THR A 23 1.90 -8.70 43.96
N THR A 24 2.90 -7.87 43.64
CA THR A 24 3.19 -6.55 44.21
C THR A 24 3.19 -5.39 43.20
N GLY A 25 2.89 -5.63 41.91
CA GLY A 25 2.88 -4.59 40.88
C GLY A 25 1.59 -4.58 40.06
N SER A 26 1.19 -3.42 39.55
CA SER A 26 -0.02 -3.25 38.71
C SER A 26 0.26 -3.21 37.20
N GLY A 27 1.52 -3.42 36.79
CA GLY A 27 1.96 -3.31 35.40
C GLY A 27 2.10 -4.66 34.70
N VAL A 28 1.70 -4.73 33.43
CA VAL A 28 1.95 -5.88 32.56
C VAL A 28 3.25 -5.65 31.80
N THR A 29 4.17 -6.62 31.81
CA THR A 29 5.46 -6.49 31.10
C THR A 29 5.35 -7.08 29.71
N MET A 30 5.67 -6.30 28.67
CA MET A 30 5.66 -6.77 27.28
C MET A 30 6.82 -7.73 27.03
N VAL A 31 6.54 -8.86 26.37
CA VAL A 31 7.52 -9.89 26.04
C VAL A 31 7.72 -9.92 24.53
N GLY A 32 8.90 -9.49 24.10
CA GLY A 32 9.32 -9.54 22.70
C GLY A 32 8.58 -8.57 21.78
N LEU A 33 8.67 -8.84 20.48
CA LEU A 33 8.08 -8.02 19.42
C LEU A 33 6.59 -8.28 19.22
N PRO A 34 5.82 -7.30 18.70
CA PRO A 34 4.45 -7.54 18.28
C PRO A 34 4.39 -8.69 17.27
N ARG A 35 3.42 -9.58 17.44
CA ARG A 35 3.07 -10.64 16.50
C ARG A 35 1.86 -10.25 15.68
N HIS A 36 1.86 -10.62 14.41
CA HIS A 36 0.75 -10.41 13.49
C HIS A 36 0.05 -11.74 13.21
N PRO A 37 -1.28 -11.73 12.99
CA PRO A 37 -1.98 -12.92 12.54
C PRO A 37 -1.39 -13.44 11.23
N GLU A 38 -1.25 -14.76 11.15
CA GLU A 38 -1.05 -15.42 9.87
C GLU A 38 -2.32 -15.25 9.01
N ILE A 39 -2.12 -15.12 7.69
CA ILE A 39 -3.20 -14.97 6.73
C ILE A 39 -3.44 -16.33 6.06
N PRO A 40 -4.52 -17.05 6.38
CA PRO A 40 -4.80 -18.35 5.78
C PRO A 40 -5.08 -18.19 4.28
N PRO A 41 -4.56 -19.03 3.38
CA PRO A 41 -4.87 -18.96 1.95
C PRO A 41 -6.37 -18.99 1.64
N GLU A 42 -7.16 -19.68 2.47
CA GLU A 42 -8.60 -19.90 2.35
C GLU A 42 -9.42 -18.62 2.49
N ILE A 43 -8.82 -17.52 2.99
CA ILE A 43 -9.53 -16.24 3.07
C ILE A 43 -9.61 -15.50 1.74
N SER A 44 -8.81 -15.93 0.75
CA SER A 44 -8.69 -15.25 -0.54
C SER A 44 -9.95 -15.46 -1.36
N ALA A 45 -10.55 -14.38 -1.87
CA ALA A 45 -11.70 -14.48 -2.77
C ALA A 45 -11.37 -15.16 -4.11
N ASP A 46 -10.14 -14.99 -4.61
CA ASP A 46 -9.64 -15.62 -5.83
C ASP A 46 -8.36 -16.42 -5.57
N SER A 47 -8.35 -17.67 -6.02
CA SER A 47 -7.19 -18.57 -5.96
C SER A 47 -6.58 -18.89 -7.34
N SER A 48 -7.05 -18.20 -8.39
CA SER A 48 -6.53 -18.34 -9.74
C SER A 48 -5.02 -18.16 -9.79
N ALA A 49 -4.36 -18.94 -10.65
CA ALA A 49 -2.92 -18.86 -10.87
C ALA A 49 -2.47 -17.43 -11.25
N PHE A 50 -1.22 -17.11 -10.90
CA PHE A 50 -0.57 -15.88 -11.32
C PHE A 50 -0.46 -15.85 -12.85
N PRO A 51 -0.76 -14.72 -13.54
CA PRO A 51 -0.67 -14.66 -14.99
C PRO A 51 0.74 -14.97 -15.51
N ALA A 52 0.81 -15.83 -16.53
CA ALA A 52 2.05 -16.04 -17.28
C ALA A 52 2.17 -14.96 -18.35
N SER A 53 3.34 -14.33 -18.45
CA SER A 53 3.67 -13.41 -19.54
C SER A 53 4.56 -14.12 -20.57
N THR A 54 4.29 -13.90 -21.85
CA THR A 54 5.10 -14.43 -22.96
C THR A 54 6.31 -13.56 -23.29
N THR A 55 6.45 -12.39 -22.65
CA THR A 55 7.57 -11.46 -22.86
C THR A 55 8.00 -10.78 -21.56
N LYS A 56 9.28 -10.43 -21.47
CA LYS A 56 9.83 -9.64 -20.36
C LYS A 56 9.64 -8.13 -20.55
N LYS A 57 9.19 -7.68 -21.73
CA LYS A 57 9.03 -6.26 -22.06
C LYS A 57 7.94 -5.64 -21.19
N GLY A 58 8.25 -4.51 -20.57
CA GLY A 58 7.27 -3.73 -19.82
C GLY A 58 7.46 -2.24 -19.95
N LEU A 59 6.39 -1.51 -19.65
CA LEU A 59 6.36 -0.04 -19.65
C LEU A 59 5.62 0.47 -18.42
N GLN A 60 6.01 1.65 -17.93
CA GLN A 60 5.09 2.47 -17.14
C GLN A 60 4.14 3.15 -18.12
N VAL A 61 2.90 2.68 -18.18
CA VAL A 61 1.98 3.01 -19.27
C VAL A 61 1.37 4.39 -19.05
N GLN A 62 1.37 5.21 -20.10
CA GLN A 62 0.65 6.49 -20.18
C GLN A 62 -0.42 6.45 -21.28
N MET A 63 -0.15 5.72 -22.38
CA MET A 63 -1.05 5.52 -23.50
C MET A 63 -1.24 4.02 -23.72
N THR A 64 -2.46 3.54 -23.45
CA THR A 64 -2.79 2.11 -23.53
C THR A 64 -2.62 1.54 -24.94
N ASP A 65 -3.07 2.26 -25.96
CA ASP A 65 -3.07 1.78 -27.34
C ASP A 65 -1.63 1.56 -27.85
N ASP A 66 -0.74 2.52 -27.60
CA ASP A 66 0.68 2.41 -27.93
C ASP A 66 1.36 1.27 -27.17
N ALA A 67 1.05 1.11 -25.88
CA ALA A 67 1.57 0.03 -25.06
C ALA A 67 1.19 -1.35 -25.63
N LEU A 68 -0.06 -1.51 -26.08
CA LEU A 68 -0.54 -2.73 -26.73
C LEU A 68 0.08 -2.94 -28.11
N ALA A 69 0.20 -1.89 -28.92
CA ALA A 69 0.88 -1.95 -30.23
C ALA A 69 2.35 -2.39 -30.10
N LEU A 70 3.01 -1.99 -29.02
CA LEU A 70 4.37 -2.40 -28.66
C LEU A 70 4.48 -3.83 -28.11
N LYS A 71 3.36 -4.54 -27.94
CA LYS A 71 3.26 -5.92 -27.45
C LYS A 71 3.99 -6.14 -26.12
N ILE A 72 3.75 -5.25 -25.16
CA ILE A 72 4.28 -5.42 -23.80
C ILE A 72 3.62 -6.61 -23.10
N GLY A 73 4.34 -7.22 -22.16
CA GLY A 73 3.81 -8.26 -21.27
C GLY A 73 3.61 -7.78 -19.84
N HIS A 74 4.18 -6.62 -19.49
CA HIS A 74 4.11 -6.03 -18.17
C HIS A 74 3.78 -4.54 -18.23
N ALA A 75 2.85 -4.07 -17.41
CA ALA A 75 2.50 -2.66 -17.30
C ALA A 75 2.60 -2.19 -15.86
N ALA A 76 3.18 -1.01 -15.64
CA ALA A 76 3.08 -0.28 -14.38
C ALA A 76 2.14 0.92 -14.54
N LEU A 77 1.21 1.09 -13.60
CA LEU A 77 0.24 2.18 -13.57
C LEU A 77 0.29 2.88 -12.21
N ASN A 78 0.33 4.21 -12.20
CA ASN A 78 0.31 4.98 -10.96
C ASN A 78 -1.12 5.13 -10.43
N VAL A 79 -1.30 4.94 -9.12
CA VAL A 79 -2.54 5.24 -8.40
C VAL A 79 -2.25 6.26 -7.31
N ASN A 80 -2.80 7.45 -7.46
CA ASN A 80 -2.72 8.52 -6.46
C ASN A 80 -3.93 8.41 -5.51
N LEU A 81 -3.70 8.00 -4.26
CA LEU A 81 -4.75 7.88 -3.26
C LEU A 81 -5.48 9.19 -2.99
N SER A 82 -4.78 10.33 -3.11
CA SER A 82 -5.38 11.66 -2.94
C SER A 82 -6.29 12.07 -4.09
N GLY A 83 -6.20 11.43 -5.25
CA GLY A 83 -7.16 11.61 -6.35
C GLY A 83 -8.30 10.60 -6.31
N LEU A 84 -8.11 9.50 -5.58
CA LEU A 84 -9.03 8.38 -5.47
C LEU A 84 -10.06 8.58 -4.35
N LEU A 85 -9.61 9.02 -3.17
CA LEU A 85 -10.44 9.14 -1.96
C LEU A 85 -11.21 10.46 -1.94
N SER A 86 -12.46 10.41 -1.49
CA SER A 86 -13.30 11.57 -1.16
C SER A 86 -13.55 11.61 0.34
N MET A 87 -13.40 12.77 0.98
CA MET A 87 -13.64 12.94 2.42
C MET A 87 -15.14 12.91 2.78
N GLN A 88 -16.02 13.12 1.81
CA GLN A 88 -17.47 13.19 2.02
C GLN A 88 -18.22 12.48 0.90
N GLN A 89 -19.45 12.08 1.20
CA GLN A 89 -20.38 11.61 0.17
C GLN A 89 -20.79 12.80 -0.70
N ALA A 90 -20.61 12.65 -2.01
CA ALA A 90 -21.05 13.64 -3.00
C ALA A 90 -21.53 12.92 -4.27
N PRO A 91 -22.30 13.60 -5.15
CA PRO A 91 -22.56 13.09 -6.49
C PRO A 91 -21.26 12.68 -7.18
N GLY A 92 -21.24 11.50 -7.81
CA GLY A 92 -20.02 10.96 -8.45
C GLY A 92 -19.04 10.29 -7.50
N THR A 93 -19.47 9.89 -6.29
CA THR A 93 -18.70 9.02 -5.38
C THR A 93 -19.33 7.63 -5.26
N LEU A 94 -18.49 6.59 -5.16
CA LEU A 94 -18.88 5.25 -4.74
C LEU A 94 -18.72 5.12 -3.23
N VAL A 95 -19.63 4.38 -2.60
CA VAL A 95 -19.54 4.02 -1.18
C VAL A 95 -18.94 2.62 -1.06
N PHE A 96 -17.99 2.46 -0.15
CA PHE A 96 -17.37 1.17 0.18
C PHE A 96 -17.35 0.97 1.69
N GLU A 97 -17.69 -0.24 2.14
CA GLU A 97 -17.60 -0.60 3.55
C GLU A 97 -16.29 -1.34 3.82
N SER A 98 -15.53 -0.84 4.79
CA SER A 98 -14.29 -1.46 5.27
C SER A 98 -14.24 -1.36 6.78
N GLN A 99 -13.94 -2.48 7.46
CA GLN A 99 -13.84 -2.54 8.92
C GLN A 99 -15.06 -1.94 9.67
N GLY A 100 -16.27 -2.11 9.12
CA GLY A 100 -17.53 -1.58 9.66
C GLY A 100 -17.71 -0.07 9.50
N ARG A 101 -16.90 0.59 8.66
CA ARG A 101 -16.97 2.02 8.36
C ARG A 101 -17.21 2.24 6.87
N ARG A 102 -17.91 3.31 6.52
CA ARG A 102 -18.15 3.71 5.12
C ARG A 102 -17.07 4.71 4.67
N PHE A 103 -16.55 4.49 3.47
CA PHE A 103 -15.58 5.33 2.79
C PHE A 103 -16.08 5.68 1.39
N HIS A 104 -15.61 6.80 0.86
CA HIS A 104 -16.09 7.35 -0.40
C HIS A 104 -14.95 7.47 -1.41
N PHE A 105 -15.20 7.03 -2.65
CA PHE A 105 -14.20 7.01 -3.72
C PHE A 105 -14.72 7.72 -4.97
N HIS A 106 -13.89 8.52 -5.63
CA HIS A 106 -14.28 9.25 -6.83
C HIS A 106 -14.52 8.31 -8.02
N SER A 107 -15.77 8.23 -8.49
CA SER A 107 -16.16 7.34 -9.60
C SER A 107 -15.46 7.69 -10.90
N ALA A 108 -15.21 8.99 -11.15
CA ALA A 108 -14.52 9.45 -12.36
C ALA A 108 -13.05 9.00 -12.39
N TYR A 109 -12.34 9.11 -11.26
CA TYR A 109 -10.97 8.61 -11.12
C TYR A 109 -10.90 7.11 -11.39
N LEU A 110 -11.84 6.36 -10.80
CA LEU A 110 -11.93 4.91 -10.98
C LEU A 110 -12.21 4.52 -12.43
N LYS A 111 -13.14 5.20 -13.11
CA LYS A 111 -13.41 4.97 -14.52
C LYS A 111 -12.17 5.19 -15.38
N GLY A 112 -11.38 6.22 -15.08
CA GLY A 112 -10.10 6.46 -15.75
C GLY A 112 -9.08 5.33 -15.54
N LEU A 113 -9.03 4.75 -14.34
CA LEU A 113 -8.18 3.60 -14.04
C LEU A 113 -8.72 2.32 -14.70
N ASP A 114 -10.03 2.07 -14.69
CA ASP A 114 -10.66 0.93 -15.36
C ASP A 114 -10.34 0.93 -16.86
N ASN A 115 -10.42 2.10 -17.51
CA ASN A 115 -10.13 2.29 -18.92
C ASN A 115 -8.66 2.01 -19.28
N GLN A 116 -7.75 1.99 -18.30
CA GLN A 116 -6.37 1.57 -18.50
C GLN A 116 -6.20 0.08 -18.16
N VAL A 117 -6.71 -0.35 -17.00
CA VAL A 117 -6.53 -1.70 -16.48
C VAL A 117 -7.20 -2.75 -17.37
N LYS A 118 -8.47 -2.53 -17.74
CA LYS A 118 -9.26 -3.50 -18.48
C LYS A 118 -8.61 -3.93 -19.81
N PRO A 119 -8.38 -3.03 -20.79
CA PRO A 119 -7.81 -3.41 -22.07
C PRO A 119 -6.41 -4.06 -21.96
N LEU A 120 -5.56 -3.59 -21.05
CA LEU A 120 -4.25 -4.21 -20.79
C LEU A 120 -4.41 -5.65 -20.29
N SER A 121 -5.28 -5.86 -19.30
CA SER A 121 -5.48 -7.20 -18.72
C SER A 121 -6.20 -8.16 -19.67
N ASP A 122 -7.15 -7.67 -20.48
CA ASP A 122 -7.84 -8.46 -21.51
C ASP A 122 -6.84 -8.94 -22.58
N ALA A 123 -5.80 -8.16 -22.88
CA ALA A 123 -4.69 -8.54 -23.75
C ALA A 123 -3.65 -9.45 -23.08
N GLY A 124 -3.87 -9.87 -21.83
CA GLY A 124 -2.96 -10.74 -21.09
C GLY A 124 -1.75 -10.04 -20.46
N VAL A 125 -1.72 -8.70 -20.44
CA VAL A 125 -0.63 -7.94 -19.80
C VAL A 125 -0.70 -8.10 -18.28
N THR A 126 0.43 -8.41 -17.66
CA THR A 126 0.54 -8.45 -16.19
C THR A 126 0.71 -7.04 -15.64
N ILE A 127 -0.28 -6.57 -14.87
CA ILE A 127 -0.32 -5.19 -14.38
C ILE A 127 0.19 -5.08 -12.94
N SER A 128 0.99 -4.04 -12.70
CA SER A 128 1.46 -3.57 -11.40
C SER A 128 0.91 -2.18 -11.10
N LEU A 129 0.17 -2.03 -10.00
CA LEU A 129 -0.21 -0.70 -9.50
C LEU A 129 0.88 -0.15 -8.59
N ILE A 130 1.34 1.07 -8.86
CA ILE A 130 2.22 1.82 -7.96
C ILE A 130 1.34 2.73 -7.11
N LEU A 131 1.28 2.44 -5.82
CA LEU A 131 0.43 3.12 -4.85
C LEU A 131 1.17 4.36 -4.35
N LEU A 132 0.57 5.53 -4.53
CA LEU A 132 1.19 6.82 -4.27
C LEU A 132 0.24 7.73 -3.48
N THR A 133 0.78 8.64 -2.69
CA THR A 133 -0.01 9.66 -1.99
C THR A 133 0.61 11.03 -2.19
N TYR A 134 0.08 11.81 -3.13
CA TYR A 134 0.53 13.19 -3.34
C TYR A 134 -0.19 14.15 -2.40
N ARG A 135 0.51 15.19 -1.94
CA ARG A 135 -0.15 16.31 -1.27
C ARG A 135 -1.17 16.95 -2.22
N SER A 136 -2.40 17.09 -1.74
CA SER A 136 -3.50 17.73 -2.46
C SER A 136 -3.74 19.17 -1.97
N GLY A 137 -4.64 19.89 -2.63
CA GLY A 137 -5.19 21.17 -2.13
C GLY A 137 -6.15 20.99 -0.94
N ASP A 138 -6.61 19.77 -0.66
CA ASP A 138 -7.56 19.47 0.42
C ASP A 138 -6.81 19.14 1.71
N GLY A 139 -6.92 20.03 2.70
CA GLY A 139 -6.29 19.88 4.02
C GLY A 139 -6.84 18.69 4.82
N ALA A 140 -8.13 18.38 4.71
CA ALA A 140 -8.74 17.26 5.41
C ALA A 140 -8.22 15.94 4.82
N LEU A 141 -8.18 15.84 3.50
CA LEU A 141 -7.62 14.68 2.81
C LEU A 141 -6.15 14.46 3.14
N ASN A 142 -5.36 15.54 3.13
CA ASN A 142 -3.95 15.50 3.50
C ASN A 142 -3.74 14.99 4.94
N SER A 143 -4.62 15.37 5.87
CA SER A 143 -4.51 14.96 7.28
C SER A 143 -4.71 13.45 7.50
N VAL A 144 -5.50 12.79 6.64
CA VAL A 144 -5.74 11.34 6.72
C VAL A 144 -4.83 10.53 5.82
N LEU A 145 -4.35 11.06 4.70
CA LEU A 145 -3.52 10.28 3.76
C LEU A 145 -2.01 10.46 3.96
N LEU A 146 -1.54 11.68 4.28
CA LEU A 146 -0.12 11.94 4.45
C LEU A 146 0.33 11.59 5.86
N HIS A 147 1.52 11.01 5.97
CA HIS A 147 2.16 10.79 7.27
C HIS A 147 2.16 12.11 8.09
N PRO A 148 1.85 12.10 9.40
CA PRO A 148 1.75 13.32 10.20
C PRO A 148 3.03 14.17 10.24
N ALA A 149 4.19 13.52 10.08
CA ALA A 149 5.50 14.18 9.99
C ALA A 149 5.88 14.62 8.56
N TYR A 150 4.96 14.55 7.58
CA TYR A 150 5.18 15.02 6.22
C TYR A 150 5.72 16.46 6.21
N ASP A 151 6.82 16.67 5.51
CA ASP A 151 7.47 17.95 5.35
C ASP A 151 7.09 18.58 4.00
N ARG A 152 6.57 19.80 4.05
CA ARG A 152 6.14 20.56 2.87
C ARG A 152 7.30 21.05 2.01
N ALA A 153 8.52 21.06 2.54
CA ALA A 153 9.73 21.39 1.80
C ALA A 153 10.19 20.26 0.86
N CYS A 154 9.51 19.10 0.85
CA CYS A 154 9.85 18.01 -0.06
C CYS A 154 9.58 18.39 -1.53
N PRO A 155 10.48 18.03 -2.46
CA PRO A 155 10.43 18.55 -3.83
C PRO A 155 9.29 17.98 -4.68
N ASN A 156 8.96 16.70 -4.52
CA ASN A 156 8.02 16.01 -5.43
C ASN A 156 6.60 15.93 -4.87
N HIS A 157 6.35 16.53 -3.71
CA HIS A 157 5.06 16.51 -3.01
C HIS A 157 4.48 15.10 -2.73
N LEU A 158 5.30 14.06 -2.85
CA LEU A 158 4.92 12.67 -2.63
C LEU A 158 5.19 12.29 -1.17
N GLY A 159 4.13 11.94 -0.44
CA GLY A 159 4.19 11.59 0.98
C GLY A 159 4.22 10.10 1.23
N ALA A 160 4.81 9.73 2.36
CA ALA A 160 4.57 8.44 2.99
C ALA A 160 3.11 8.34 3.43
N PHE A 161 2.58 7.12 3.43
CA PHE A 161 1.22 6.84 3.88
C PHE A 161 1.06 7.10 5.39
N ASN A 162 -0.08 7.67 5.79
CA ASN A 162 -0.45 7.76 7.19
C ASN A 162 -0.89 6.38 7.75
N SER A 163 0.06 5.60 8.25
CA SER A 163 -0.21 4.31 8.91
C SER A 163 -0.17 4.40 10.44
N VAL A 164 0.17 5.57 11.00
CA VAL A 164 0.46 5.79 12.42
C VAL A 164 -0.75 6.31 13.21
N THR A 165 -1.70 6.97 12.55
CA THR A 165 -2.95 7.42 13.19
C THR A 165 -4.07 6.42 12.94
N ALA A 166 -5.04 6.34 13.85
CA ALA A 166 -6.20 5.47 13.68
C ALA A 166 -7.02 5.82 12.42
N GLU A 167 -7.22 7.12 12.17
CA GLU A 167 -7.93 7.59 10.99
C GLU A 167 -7.16 7.33 9.70
N GLY A 168 -5.85 7.62 9.67
CA GLY A 168 -5.04 7.34 8.49
C GLY A 168 -4.96 5.86 8.16
N ALA A 169 -4.76 5.01 9.17
CA ALA A 169 -4.75 3.56 8.99
C ALA A 169 -6.09 3.04 8.46
N ALA A 170 -7.22 3.57 8.95
CA ALA A 170 -8.54 3.18 8.48
C ALA A 170 -8.76 3.55 6.99
N HIS A 171 -8.36 4.75 6.58
CA HIS A 171 -8.45 5.17 5.17
C HIS A 171 -7.48 4.39 4.28
N LEU A 172 -6.25 4.14 4.73
CA LEU A 172 -5.29 3.33 3.99
C LEU A 172 -5.82 1.91 3.77
N ILE A 173 -6.34 1.25 4.82
CA ILE A 173 -6.95 -0.08 4.72
C ILE A 173 -8.12 -0.05 3.72
N ALA A 174 -9.01 0.93 3.81
CA ALA A 174 -10.14 1.05 2.90
C ALA A 174 -9.70 1.21 1.44
N CYS A 175 -8.71 2.07 1.16
CA CYS A 175 -8.13 2.23 -0.17
C CYS A 175 -7.55 0.91 -0.71
N MET A 176 -6.78 0.20 0.11
CA MET A 176 -6.15 -1.05 -0.30
C MET A 176 -7.18 -2.16 -0.53
N GLU A 177 -8.16 -2.31 0.35
CA GLU A 177 -9.25 -3.29 0.19
C GLU A 177 -10.08 -2.98 -1.06
N PHE A 178 -10.40 -1.71 -1.29
CA PHE A 178 -11.16 -1.30 -2.46
C PHE A 178 -10.42 -1.65 -3.76
N LEU A 179 -9.15 -1.26 -3.88
CA LEU A 179 -8.33 -1.54 -5.06
C LEU A 179 -8.12 -3.05 -5.25
N ALA A 180 -7.85 -3.80 -4.19
CA ALA A 180 -7.66 -5.24 -4.24
C ALA A 180 -8.95 -5.96 -4.66
N MET A 181 -10.10 -5.65 -4.06
CA MET A 181 -11.37 -6.27 -4.43
C MET A 181 -11.81 -5.91 -5.85
N ARG A 182 -11.49 -4.69 -6.31
CA ARG A 182 -11.83 -4.24 -7.67
C ARG A 182 -11.00 -4.92 -8.76
N TYR A 183 -9.69 -5.11 -8.52
CA TYR A 183 -8.74 -5.49 -9.57
C TYR A 183 -7.96 -6.78 -9.31
N ALA A 184 -7.78 -7.24 -8.07
CA ALA A 184 -6.97 -8.44 -7.81
C ALA A 184 -7.74 -9.75 -8.01
N ILE A 185 -9.06 -9.68 -8.12
CA ILE A 185 -9.95 -10.83 -8.37
C ILE A 185 -10.07 -11.04 -9.88
N ARG A 186 -9.85 -12.27 -10.35
CA ARG A 186 -10.08 -12.61 -11.76
C ARG A 186 -11.57 -12.51 -12.13
N GLY A 187 -11.86 -11.97 -13.31
CA GLY A 187 -13.21 -11.94 -13.87
C GLY A 187 -14.09 -10.76 -13.42
N THR A 188 -13.52 -9.79 -12.69
CA THR A 188 -14.22 -8.53 -12.44
C THR A 188 -14.44 -7.78 -13.78
N PRO A 189 -15.51 -6.98 -13.90
CA PRO A 189 -15.76 -6.19 -15.11
C PRO A 189 -14.75 -5.06 -15.33
N TYR A 190 -13.82 -4.85 -14.38
CA TYR A 190 -12.86 -3.74 -14.35
C TYR A 190 -11.44 -4.15 -14.79
N GLY A 191 -11.23 -5.44 -15.10
CA GLY A 191 -9.93 -6.00 -15.45
C GLY A 191 -9.15 -6.52 -14.25
N ARG A 192 -7.92 -7.01 -14.50
CA ARG A 192 -7.10 -7.71 -13.48
C ARG A 192 -5.74 -7.06 -13.25
N VAL A 193 -5.41 -6.84 -11.99
CA VAL A 193 -4.09 -6.42 -11.48
C VAL A 193 -3.46 -7.58 -10.71
N SER A 194 -2.17 -7.81 -10.91
CA SER A 194 -1.45 -8.92 -10.27
C SER A 194 -0.44 -8.47 -9.22
N ASN A 195 0.00 -7.21 -9.28
CA ASN A 195 1.04 -6.70 -8.40
C ASN A 195 0.65 -5.33 -7.82
N PHE A 196 1.04 -5.10 -6.57
CA PHE A 196 0.86 -3.85 -5.83
C PHE A 196 2.21 -3.40 -5.29
N ILE A 197 2.71 -2.27 -5.77
CA ILE A 197 3.98 -1.65 -5.34
C ILE A 197 3.63 -0.56 -4.34
N VAL A 198 4.15 -0.67 -3.11
CA VAL A 198 3.80 0.24 -2.01
C VAL A 198 4.77 1.43 -2.00
N GLY A 199 4.29 2.62 -2.38
CA GLY A 199 5.13 3.82 -2.45
C GLY A 199 6.10 3.82 -3.64
N ASN A 200 6.98 4.82 -3.68
CA ASN A 200 8.01 4.96 -4.70
C ASN A 200 9.37 5.18 -4.04
N GLU A 201 10.40 4.48 -4.51
CA GLU A 201 11.81 4.72 -4.17
C GLU A 201 12.02 5.03 -2.67
N VAL A 202 11.51 4.15 -1.81
CA VAL A 202 11.24 4.48 -0.41
C VAL A 202 12.50 4.69 0.42
N ASN A 203 13.65 4.24 -0.08
CA ASN A 203 14.94 4.51 0.53
C ASN A 203 15.50 5.90 0.22
N SER A 204 14.91 6.62 -0.73
CA SER A 204 15.02 8.06 -0.91
C SER A 204 13.75 8.77 -0.43
N HIS A 205 13.30 8.39 0.77
CA HIS A 205 11.98 8.76 1.30
C HIS A 205 11.68 10.25 1.26
N TRP A 206 12.65 11.14 1.52
CA TRP A 206 12.38 12.58 1.49
C TRP A 206 11.80 13.05 0.15
N PHE A 207 12.26 12.44 -0.95
CA PHE A 207 11.90 12.80 -2.31
C PHE A 207 10.67 12.04 -2.78
N TRP A 208 10.52 10.77 -2.43
CA TRP A 208 9.56 9.87 -3.07
C TRP A 208 8.61 9.13 -2.12
N SER A 209 8.74 9.33 -0.82
CA SER A 209 7.86 8.75 0.21
C SER A 209 7.96 9.59 1.50
N ASN A 210 7.66 10.89 1.40
CA ASN A 210 8.06 11.84 2.42
C ASN A 210 7.39 11.59 3.79
N ARG A 211 8.21 11.33 4.79
CA ARG A 211 7.85 11.11 6.20
C ARG A 211 8.45 12.20 7.11
N GLY A 212 8.89 13.32 6.53
CA GLY A 212 9.85 14.24 7.17
C GLY A 212 11.21 13.59 7.37
N ARG A 213 12.12 14.29 8.07
CA ARG A 213 13.44 13.71 8.40
C ARG A 213 13.32 12.64 9.47
N CYS A 214 13.98 11.49 9.28
CA CYS A 214 13.96 10.39 10.25
C CYS A 214 15.14 9.44 10.08
N SER A 215 15.34 8.56 11.06
CA SER A 215 16.25 7.42 10.89
C SER A 215 15.69 6.40 9.88
N MET A 216 16.54 5.48 9.42
CA MET A 216 16.12 4.37 8.57
C MET A 216 15.15 3.44 9.31
N GLU A 217 15.43 3.18 10.60
CA GLU A 217 14.64 2.32 11.46
C GLU A 217 13.24 2.88 11.69
N ASP A 218 13.13 4.16 12.01
CA ASP A 218 11.83 4.82 12.20
C ASP A 218 10.99 4.78 10.91
N PHE A 219 11.63 5.06 9.77
CA PHE A 219 10.95 4.94 8.47
C PHE A 219 10.50 3.50 8.21
N ALA A 220 11.37 2.51 8.46
CA ALA A 220 11.07 1.11 8.21
C ALA A 220 9.90 0.61 9.05
N GLU A 221 9.75 1.05 10.31
CA GLU A 221 8.61 0.70 11.15
C GLU A 221 7.29 1.26 10.61
N ASP A 222 7.28 2.53 10.18
CA ASP A 222 6.08 3.16 9.61
C ASP A 222 5.70 2.55 8.27
N TYR A 223 6.70 2.27 7.42
CA TYR A 223 6.53 1.65 6.11
C TYR A 223 6.10 0.19 6.21
N LEU A 224 6.65 -0.59 7.15
CA LEU A 224 6.24 -1.97 7.40
C LEU A 224 4.76 -2.08 7.75
N ARG A 225 4.22 -1.13 8.53
CA ARG A 225 2.78 -1.09 8.82
C ARG A 225 1.96 -0.90 7.54
N ALA A 226 2.36 0.02 6.65
CA ALA A 226 1.68 0.25 5.37
C ALA A 226 1.75 -0.98 4.43
N VAL A 227 2.93 -1.62 4.34
CA VAL A 227 3.11 -2.84 3.54
C VAL A 227 2.26 -3.99 4.10
N ARG A 228 2.21 -4.17 5.42
CA ARG A 228 1.37 -5.20 6.06
C ARG A 228 -0.12 -4.96 5.81
N MET A 229 -0.61 -3.73 5.94
CA MET A 229 -2.00 -3.38 5.63
C MET A 229 -2.33 -3.69 4.16
N THR A 230 -1.43 -3.33 3.24
CA THR A 230 -1.59 -3.65 1.81
C THR A 230 -1.60 -5.16 1.60
N HIS A 231 -0.68 -5.90 2.24
CA HIS A 231 -0.59 -7.35 2.13
C HIS A 231 -1.85 -8.06 2.60
N VAL A 232 -2.42 -7.66 3.74
CA VAL A 232 -3.69 -8.21 4.24
C VAL A 232 -4.82 -7.96 3.24
N ALA A 233 -4.97 -6.72 2.76
CA ALA A 233 -6.01 -6.37 1.80
C ALA A 233 -5.89 -7.16 0.49
N VAL A 234 -4.68 -7.26 -0.06
CA VAL A 234 -4.39 -8.02 -1.29
C VAL A 234 -4.65 -9.51 -1.07
N ARG A 235 -4.26 -10.09 0.07
CA ARG A 235 -4.51 -11.50 0.38
C ARG A 235 -5.98 -11.84 0.58
N LYS A 236 -6.78 -10.92 1.11
CA LYS A 236 -8.26 -11.08 1.16
C LYS A 236 -8.86 -11.20 -0.25
N ALA A 237 -8.28 -10.51 -1.23
CA ALA A 237 -8.76 -10.56 -2.61
C ALA A 237 -8.16 -11.73 -3.42
N SER A 238 -6.87 -12.01 -3.28
CA SER A 238 -6.17 -12.98 -4.12
C SER A 238 -5.04 -13.72 -3.40
N SER A 239 -5.00 -15.04 -3.56
CA SER A 239 -3.92 -15.90 -3.04
C SER A 239 -2.64 -15.82 -3.88
N THR A 240 -2.69 -15.23 -5.07
CA THR A 240 -1.55 -15.18 -6.00
C THR A 240 -1.04 -13.78 -6.31
N ALA A 241 -1.86 -12.73 -6.12
CA ALA A 241 -1.41 -11.35 -6.25
C ALA A 241 -0.27 -11.02 -5.27
N ARG A 242 0.64 -10.14 -5.69
CA ARG A 242 1.91 -9.88 -5.02
C ARG A 242 2.02 -8.44 -4.53
N VAL A 243 2.71 -8.25 -3.41
CA VAL A 243 3.04 -6.93 -2.86
C VAL A 243 4.55 -6.72 -2.93
N TYR A 244 4.97 -5.55 -3.40
CA TYR A 244 6.37 -5.20 -3.63
C TYR A 244 6.76 -3.94 -2.88
N VAL A 245 8.04 -3.88 -2.52
CA VAL A 245 8.70 -2.68 -2.00
C VAL A 245 9.41 -1.98 -3.16
N SER A 246 9.23 -0.67 -3.29
CA SER A 246 9.91 0.14 -4.31
C SER A 246 11.19 0.76 -3.76
N LEU A 247 12.32 0.56 -4.44
CA LEU A 247 13.62 1.10 -4.07
C LEU A 247 14.23 1.78 -5.29
N GLU A 248 15.01 2.83 -5.04
CA GLU A 248 15.94 3.32 -6.05
C GLU A 248 17.24 2.50 -6.05
N HIS A 249 18.19 2.85 -6.91
CA HIS A 249 19.34 2.02 -7.27
C HIS A 249 20.54 2.09 -6.29
N HIS A 250 20.58 2.99 -5.30
CA HIS A 250 21.71 3.10 -4.37
C HIS A 250 21.70 1.98 -3.31
N TRP A 251 22.44 0.91 -3.58
CA TRP A 251 22.45 -0.31 -2.76
C TRP A 251 23.16 -0.15 -1.41
N ASN A 252 24.43 0.27 -1.43
CA ASN A 252 25.30 0.37 -0.25
C ASN A 252 25.61 1.82 0.16
N ILE A 253 25.05 2.79 -0.55
CA ILE A 253 25.19 4.22 -0.25
C ILE A 253 23.81 4.86 -0.22
N ARG A 254 23.69 6.01 0.45
CA ARG A 254 22.48 6.83 0.39
C ARG A 254 22.45 7.60 -0.93
N TYR A 255 21.26 8.04 -1.35
CA TYR A 255 21.14 8.97 -2.46
C TYR A 255 21.99 10.24 -2.21
N PRO A 256 23.01 10.53 -3.05
CA PRO A 256 23.95 11.62 -2.79
C PRO A 256 23.30 13.01 -2.71
N GLY A 257 22.19 13.20 -3.42
CA GLY A 257 21.44 14.46 -3.42
C GLY A 257 20.59 14.69 -2.16
N GLY A 258 20.43 13.68 -1.29
CA GLY A 258 19.79 13.85 0.01
C GLY A 258 20.77 14.29 1.09
N GLU A 259 20.25 14.65 2.26
CA GLU A 259 21.01 14.84 3.49
C GLU A 259 20.76 13.69 4.49
N ILE A 260 21.40 13.75 5.66
CA ILE A 260 21.10 12.83 6.76
C ILE A 260 19.61 12.92 7.13
N GLY A 261 19.00 11.74 7.24
CA GLY A 261 17.59 11.57 7.54
C GLY A 261 16.65 11.88 6.38
N GLN A 262 17.15 12.02 5.15
CA GLN A 262 16.33 12.17 3.95
C GLN A 262 16.38 10.95 3.00
N SER A 263 17.41 10.12 3.17
CA SER A 263 17.61 8.89 2.41
C SER A 263 18.53 7.95 3.19
N PHE A 264 18.52 6.68 2.83
CA PHE A 264 19.39 5.64 3.40
C PHE A 264 19.72 4.58 2.35
N PRO A 265 20.81 3.81 2.53
CA PRO A 265 21.16 2.73 1.61
C PRO A 265 20.09 1.63 1.58
N ALA A 266 19.86 1.03 0.42
CA ALA A 266 18.81 0.03 0.24
C ALA A 266 19.10 -1.30 0.97
N LEU A 267 20.35 -1.76 1.01
CA LEU A 267 20.70 -3.06 1.62
C LEU A 267 20.41 -3.11 3.13
N PRO A 268 20.95 -2.21 3.98
CA PRO A 268 20.64 -2.21 5.41
C PRO A 268 19.16 -2.04 5.70
N PHE A 269 18.45 -1.27 4.86
CA PHE A 269 17.01 -1.11 4.97
C PHE A 269 16.28 -2.43 4.75
N LEU A 270 16.61 -3.17 3.70
CA LEU A 270 15.99 -4.47 3.42
C LEU A 270 16.31 -5.51 4.49
N GLU A 271 17.54 -5.55 5.01
CA GLU A 271 17.93 -6.43 6.10
C GLU A 271 17.14 -6.14 7.39
N TYR A 272 17.02 -4.85 7.74
CA TYR A 272 16.19 -4.43 8.87
C TYR A 272 14.73 -4.78 8.63
N PHE A 273 14.18 -4.43 7.47
CA PHE A 273 12.79 -4.68 7.11
C PHE A 273 12.45 -6.17 7.18
N GLN A 274 13.29 -7.04 6.62
CA GLN A 274 13.12 -8.50 6.67
C GLN A 274 13.14 -9.03 8.10
N LYS A 275 14.03 -8.53 8.96
CA LYS A 275 14.11 -8.94 10.37
C LYS A 275 12.82 -8.57 11.12
N ARG A 276 12.22 -7.42 10.79
CA ARG A 276 11.01 -6.88 11.42
C ARG A 276 9.71 -7.44 10.84
N SER A 277 9.74 -7.93 9.61
CA SER A 277 8.56 -8.46 8.92
C SER A 277 8.17 -9.87 9.36
N ARG A 278 9.07 -10.60 10.02
CA ARG A 278 8.84 -11.96 10.58
C ARG A 278 7.95 -11.96 11.82
#